data_AF-A0A961P3B3-F1
#
_entry.id   AF-A0A961P3B3-F1
#
_cell.length_a   1.000
_cell.length_b   1.000
_cell.length_c   1.000
_cell.angle_alpha   90.00
_cell.angle_beta   90.00
_cell.angle_gamma   90.00
#
_symmetry.space_group_name_H-M   'P 1'
#
loop_
_entity.id
_entity.type
_entity.pdbx_description
1 polymer ?
#
loop_
_entity_poly.entity_id
_entity_poly.type
_entity_poly.pdbx_seq_one_letter_code
_entity_poly.pdbx_strand_id
1 'polypeptide(L)'
;RAVLAETEAELTGGLSPRVLPMANIADLGSMLQMAGLALPVADSAVRTVTYGDLRALLHDLRAMGEGNALKDRARVTGRGLFDRAAAHYMASYGAEGRIPATFEMVFLTGWAPHESQQKPLKPGSASARLADALAQARSELPD
;
A
#
# COMPACT_ATOMS: atom_id res chain seq x y z
N ARG A 1 0.75 -7.41 -10.44
CA ARG A 1 1.27 -6.31 -11.30
C ARG A 1 2.20 -6.83 -12.39
N ALA A 2 3.35 -7.41 -12.04
CA ALA A 2 4.38 -7.87 -13.00
C ALA A 2 3.82 -8.75 -14.12
N VAL A 3 3.04 -9.78 -13.74
CA VAL A 3 2.40 -10.70 -14.69
C VAL A 3 1.63 -9.99 -15.82
N LEU A 4 0.82 -8.98 -15.50
CA LEU A 4 0.05 -8.27 -16.53
C LEU A 4 0.95 -7.44 -17.45
N ALA A 5 2.00 -6.84 -16.91
CA ALA A 5 2.97 -6.05 -17.67
C ALA A 5 3.80 -6.94 -18.62
N GLU A 6 4.31 -8.05 -18.11
CA GLU A 6 5.07 -9.05 -18.87
C GLU A 6 4.21 -9.67 -19.97
N THR A 7 3.00 -10.14 -19.61
CA THR A 7 2.07 -10.74 -20.59
C THR A 7 1.71 -9.74 -21.70
N GLU A 8 1.51 -8.47 -21.37
CA GLU A 8 1.18 -7.45 -22.37
C GLU A 8 2.37 -7.11 -23.27
N ALA A 9 3.57 -7.01 -22.69
CA ALA A 9 4.80 -6.83 -23.46
C ALA A 9 5.03 -7.98 -24.43
N GLU A 10 4.81 -9.23 -23.99
CA GLU A 10 4.89 -10.42 -24.84
C GLU A 10 3.89 -10.42 -25.99
N LEU A 11 2.62 -10.07 -25.71
CA LEU A 11 1.55 -10.18 -26.71
C LEU A 11 1.47 -9.00 -27.68
N THR A 12 1.87 -7.81 -27.25
CA THR A 12 1.64 -6.56 -28.01
C THR A 12 2.93 -5.88 -28.45
N GLY A 13 4.09 -6.31 -27.94
CA GLY A 13 5.37 -5.64 -28.17
C GLY A 13 5.46 -4.27 -27.50
N GLY A 14 4.50 -3.93 -26.63
CA GLY A 14 4.42 -2.66 -25.93
C GLY A 14 3.78 -2.82 -24.55
N LEU A 15 3.76 -1.73 -23.77
CA LEU A 15 3.22 -1.72 -22.42
C LEU A 15 2.11 -0.67 -22.33
N SER A 16 0.89 -1.10 -21.98
CA SER A 16 -0.17 -0.18 -21.59
C SER A 16 -0.12 0.06 -20.08
N PRO A 17 -0.34 1.29 -19.61
CA PRO A 17 -0.47 1.54 -18.18
C PRO A 17 -1.75 0.88 -17.65
N ARG A 18 -1.60 -0.20 -16.87
CA ARG A 18 -2.73 -0.98 -16.29
C ARG A 18 -2.93 -0.79 -14.80
N VAL A 19 -1.88 -0.39 -14.09
CA VAL A 19 -1.87 -0.24 -12.63
C VAL A 19 -1.46 1.19 -12.32
N LEU A 20 -2.24 1.86 -11.47
CA LEU A 20 -1.92 3.20 -11.00
C LEU A 20 -0.59 3.18 -10.21
N PRO A 21 0.21 4.24 -10.28
CA PRO A 21 1.32 4.42 -9.35
C PRO A 21 0.80 4.36 -7.92
N MET A 22 1.37 3.46 -7.11
CA MET A 22 1.03 3.34 -5.70
C MET A 22 1.83 4.39 -4.92
N ALA A 23 1.16 5.16 -4.07
CA ALA A 23 1.81 6.17 -3.25
C ALA A 23 2.58 5.53 -2.09
N ASN A 24 3.71 6.12 -1.72
CA ASN A 24 4.44 5.73 -0.52
C ASN A 24 3.71 6.26 0.72
N ILE A 25 3.66 5.45 1.79
CA ILE A 25 3.00 5.83 3.06
C ILE A 25 3.55 7.14 3.65
N ALA A 26 4.85 7.39 3.50
CA ALA A 26 5.48 8.63 3.96
C ALA A 26 4.99 9.87 3.18
N ASP A 27 4.78 9.72 1.87
CA ASP A 27 4.27 10.79 1.02
C ASP A 27 2.80 11.08 1.38
N LEU A 28 2.01 10.03 1.62
CA LEU A 28 0.62 10.16 2.08
C LEU A 28 0.51 10.86 3.44
N GLY A 29 1.41 10.55 4.39
CA GLY A 29 1.49 11.26 5.67
C GLY A 29 1.88 12.74 5.50
N SER A 30 2.77 13.04 4.55
CA SER A 30 3.14 14.42 4.21
C SER A 30 1.95 15.19 3.59
N MET A 31 1.10 14.53 2.79
CA MET A 31 -0.11 15.13 2.24
C MET A 31 -1.09 15.59 3.32
N LEU A 32 -1.22 14.86 4.44
CA LEU A 32 -2.08 15.30 5.55
C LEU A 32 -1.61 16.63 6.15
N GLN A 33 -0.30 16.81 6.29
CA GLN A 33 0.28 18.06 6.78
C GLN A 33 0.06 19.19 5.77
N MET A 34 0.23 18.91 4.48
CA MET A 34 -0.06 19.88 3.41
C MET A 34 -1.53 20.28 3.36
N ALA A 35 -2.43 19.35 3.69
CA ALA A 35 -3.86 19.63 3.83
C ALA A 35 -4.22 20.44 5.10
N GLY A 36 -3.23 20.78 5.93
CA GLY A 36 -3.41 21.58 7.15
C GLY A 36 -3.91 20.78 8.36
N LEU A 37 -3.86 19.45 8.30
CA LEU A 37 -4.18 18.61 9.45
C LEU A 37 -2.99 18.52 10.42
N ALA A 38 -3.28 18.59 11.70
CA ALA A 38 -2.34 18.39 12.79
C ALA A 38 -2.28 16.91 13.20
N LEU A 39 -1.17 16.52 13.82
CA LEU A 39 -0.92 15.17 14.33
C LEU A 39 -1.17 14.07 13.28
N PRO A 40 -0.52 14.15 12.10
CA PRO A 40 -0.73 13.15 11.04
C PRO A 40 -0.26 11.77 11.50
N VAL A 41 -1.12 10.76 11.31
CA VAL A 41 -0.80 9.35 11.53
C VAL A 41 -1.08 8.61 10.23
N ALA A 42 -0.05 7.92 9.74
CA ALA A 42 -0.16 7.05 8.58
C ALA A 42 0.24 5.63 9.02
N ASP A 43 -0.66 4.67 8.81
CA ASP A 43 -0.46 3.26 9.13
C ASP A 43 -0.81 2.39 7.94
N SER A 44 -0.22 1.19 7.83
CA SER A 44 -0.56 0.24 6.78
C SER A 44 -0.79 -1.18 7.31
N ALA A 45 -1.81 -1.83 6.76
CA ALA A 45 -2.13 -3.21 7.04
C ALA A 45 -2.02 -4.04 5.75
N VAL A 46 -1.01 -4.91 5.70
CA VAL A 46 -0.77 -5.81 4.58
C VAL A 46 -1.48 -7.15 4.83
N ARG A 47 -2.26 -7.60 3.86
CA ARG A 47 -2.98 -8.88 3.89
C ARG A 47 -2.80 -9.64 2.59
N THR A 48 -2.39 -10.89 2.70
CA THR A 48 -2.32 -11.82 1.56
C THR A 48 -3.56 -12.70 1.57
N VAL A 49 -4.28 -12.73 0.45
CA VAL A 49 -5.50 -13.53 0.23
C VAL A 49 -5.25 -14.45 -0.95
N THR A 50 -5.77 -15.68 -0.92
CA THR A 50 -5.63 -16.63 -2.03
C THR A 50 -6.93 -16.75 -2.81
N TYR A 51 -6.82 -16.82 -4.14
CA TYR A 51 -7.94 -16.93 -5.07
C TYR A 51 -7.84 -18.24 -5.87
N GLY A 52 -8.98 -18.79 -6.27
CA GLY A 52 -9.01 -19.99 -7.11
C GLY A 52 -8.44 -19.74 -8.50
N ASP A 53 -8.73 -18.58 -9.09
CA ASP A 53 -8.22 -18.19 -10.40
C ASP A 53 -8.12 -16.66 -10.53
N LEU A 54 -7.54 -16.21 -11.66
CA LEU A 54 -7.36 -14.79 -11.96
C LEU A 54 -8.70 -14.07 -12.21
N ARG A 55 -9.74 -14.76 -12.71
CA ARG A 55 -11.04 -14.12 -12.99
C ARG A 55 -11.75 -13.76 -11.69
N ALA A 56 -11.70 -14.62 -10.68
CA ALA A 56 -12.22 -14.34 -9.35
C ALA A 56 -11.53 -13.10 -8.74
N LEU A 57 -10.20 -13.04 -8.80
CA LEU A 57 -9.44 -11.86 -8.35
C LEU A 57 -9.85 -10.59 -9.09
N LEU A 58 -9.94 -10.64 -10.43
CA LEU A 58 -10.31 -9.46 -11.23
C LEU A 58 -11.76 -9.01 -10.98
N HIS A 59 -12.67 -9.94 -10.68
CA HIS A 59 -14.04 -9.62 -10.32
C HIS A 59 -14.09 -8.84 -9.00
N ASP A 60 -13.37 -9.30 -7.98
CA ASP A 60 -13.35 -8.64 -6.67
C ASP A 60 -12.66 -7.27 -6.73
N LEU A 61 -11.54 -7.16 -7.46
CA LEU A 61 -10.91 -5.86 -7.72
C LEU A 61 -11.89 -4.88 -8.38
N ARG A 62 -12.68 -5.36 -9.36
CA ARG A 62 -13.69 -4.51 -10.00
C ARG A 62 -14.80 -4.11 -9.02
N ALA A 63 -15.25 -5.02 -8.15
CA ALA A 63 -16.24 -4.73 -7.13
C ALA A 63 -15.73 -3.74 -6.06
N MET A 64 -14.43 -3.75 -5.77
CA MET A 64 -13.74 -2.78 -4.90
C MET A 64 -13.55 -1.41 -5.54
N GLY A 65 -13.83 -1.26 -6.84
CA GLY A 65 -13.59 -0.01 -7.58
C GLY A 65 -12.15 0.15 -8.10
N GLU A 66 -11.33 -0.90 -8.05
CA GLU A 66 -9.93 -0.94 -8.52
C GLU A 66 -9.83 -1.07 -10.06
N GLY A 67 -10.68 -0.31 -10.77
CA GLY A 67 -10.62 -0.18 -12.22
C GLY A 67 -9.46 0.72 -12.67
N ASN A 68 -9.15 0.67 -13.97
CA ASN A 68 -8.08 1.49 -14.53
C ASN A 68 -8.57 2.92 -14.85
N ALA A 69 -8.15 3.90 -14.04
CA ALA A 69 -8.47 5.31 -14.21
C ALA A 69 -7.45 6.11 -15.06
N LEU A 70 -6.38 5.48 -15.56
CA LEU A 70 -5.33 6.19 -16.30
C LEU A 70 -5.82 6.68 -17.66
N LYS A 71 -5.39 7.89 -18.04
CA LYS A 71 -5.76 8.53 -19.31
C LYS A 71 -5.21 7.76 -20.51
N ASP A 72 -3.94 7.36 -20.44
CA ASP A 72 -3.22 6.72 -21.54
C ASP A 72 -3.39 5.20 -21.58
N ARG A 73 -4.42 4.68 -20.89
CA ARG A 73 -4.72 3.24 -20.90
C ARG A 73 -5.16 2.78 -22.29
N ALA A 74 -4.82 1.54 -22.63
CA ALA A 74 -5.40 0.87 -23.78
C ALA A 74 -6.94 0.84 -23.67
N ARG A 75 -7.63 1.32 -24.71
CA ARG A 75 -9.10 1.33 -24.77
C ARG A 75 -9.68 -0.05 -25.03
N VAL A 76 -8.91 -0.91 -25.69
CA VAL A 76 -9.27 -2.28 -26.02
C VAL A 76 -8.21 -3.20 -25.44
N THR A 77 -8.64 -4.21 -24.70
CA THR A 77 -7.76 -5.28 -24.23
C THR A 77 -7.66 -6.35 -25.31
N GLY A 78 -6.43 -6.74 -25.66
CA GLY A 78 -6.17 -7.80 -26.63
C GLY A 78 -6.80 -9.13 -26.22
N ARG A 79 -7.26 -9.89 -27.22
CA ARG A 79 -7.88 -11.20 -26.99
C ARG A 79 -6.83 -12.16 -26.40
N GLY A 80 -7.20 -12.90 -25.37
CA GLY A 80 -6.30 -13.86 -24.71
C GLY A 80 -5.32 -13.27 -23.69
N LEU A 81 -5.26 -11.94 -23.50
CA LEU A 81 -4.38 -11.34 -22.49
C LEU A 81 -4.62 -11.95 -21.10
N PHE A 82 -5.87 -11.99 -20.66
CA PHE A 82 -6.20 -12.49 -19.32
C PHE A 82 -6.00 -14.00 -19.18
N ASP A 83 -6.25 -14.77 -20.23
CA ASP A 83 -6.03 -16.22 -20.18
C ASP A 83 -4.54 -16.53 -20.09
N ARG A 84 -3.71 -15.80 -20.84
CA ARG A 84 -2.25 -15.91 -20.78
C ARG A 84 -1.71 -15.42 -19.44
N ALA A 85 -2.20 -14.29 -18.94
CA ALA A 85 -1.84 -13.76 -17.63
C ALA A 85 -2.23 -14.71 -16.50
N ALA A 86 -3.37 -15.40 -16.60
CA ALA A 86 -3.78 -16.39 -15.61
C ALA A 86 -2.77 -17.56 -15.54
N ALA A 87 -2.34 -18.06 -16.71
CA ALA A 87 -1.33 -19.11 -16.79
C ALA A 87 0.01 -18.67 -16.21
N HIS A 88 0.49 -17.47 -16.54
CA HIS A 88 1.73 -16.92 -15.96
C HIS A 88 1.63 -16.71 -14.45
N TYR A 89 0.52 -16.17 -13.95
CA TYR A 89 0.33 -15.97 -12.51
C TYR A 89 0.41 -17.30 -11.77
N MET A 90 -0.33 -18.31 -12.24
CA MET A 90 -0.30 -19.64 -11.63
C MET A 90 1.11 -20.26 -11.69
N ALA A 91 1.81 -20.13 -12.81
CA ALA A 91 3.17 -20.68 -12.95
C ALA A 91 4.20 -19.97 -12.04
N SER A 92 4.10 -18.65 -11.89
CA SER A 92 5.08 -17.85 -11.15
C SER A 92 4.82 -17.79 -9.65
N TYR A 93 3.56 -17.79 -9.22
CA TYR A 93 3.18 -17.54 -7.83
C TYR A 93 2.17 -18.54 -7.28
N GLY A 94 1.66 -19.47 -8.11
CA GLY A 94 0.65 -20.42 -7.71
C GLY A 94 1.15 -21.37 -6.62
N ALA A 95 0.30 -21.64 -5.65
CA ALA A 95 0.50 -22.65 -4.62
C ALA A 95 -0.81 -23.40 -4.39
N GLU A 96 -0.76 -24.73 -4.33
CA GLU A 96 -1.96 -25.58 -4.11
C GLU A 96 -3.11 -25.31 -5.11
N GLY A 97 -2.76 -24.97 -6.36
CA GLY A 97 -3.74 -24.65 -7.41
C GLY A 97 -4.49 -23.32 -7.21
N ARG A 98 -3.98 -22.45 -6.32
CA ARG A 98 -4.52 -21.11 -6.05
C ARG A 98 -3.47 -20.05 -6.31
N ILE A 99 -3.91 -18.82 -6.57
CA ILE A 99 -3.00 -17.66 -6.73
C ILE A 99 -3.07 -16.75 -5.50
N PRO A 100 -1.94 -16.29 -4.96
CA PRO A 100 -1.92 -15.31 -3.87
C PRO A 100 -2.04 -13.89 -4.43
N ALA A 101 -2.80 -13.03 -3.76
CA ALA A 101 -2.88 -11.60 -4.02
C ALA A 101 -2.66 -10.83 -2.70
N THR A 102 -1.76 -9.86 -2.73
CA THR A 102 -1.43 -9.01 -1.58
C THR A 102 -2.16 -7.69 -1.68
N PHE A 103 -2.89 -7.35 -0.63
CA PHE A 103 -3.61 -6.09 -0.47
C PHE A 103 -2.95 -5.30 0.65
N GLU A 104 -2.56 -4.07 0.37
CA GLU A 104 -2.10 -3.12 1.37
C GLU A 104 -3.17 -2.06 1.57
N MET A 105 -3.70 -1.98 2.79
CA MET A 105 -4.65 -0.94 3.19
C MET A 105 -3.90 0.13 3.95
N VAL A 106 -3.91 1.36 3.46
CA VAL A 106 -3.29 2.50 4.13
C VAL A 106 -4.36 3.30 4.86
N PHE A 107 -4.14 3.55 6.15
CA PHE A 107 -5.00 4.34 7.01
C PHE A 107 -4.33 5.68 7.29
N LEU A 108 -5.04 6.77 7.00
CA LEU A 108 -4.56 8.13 7.19
C LEU A 108 -5.50 8.84 8.15
N THR A 109 -4.96 9.26 9.29
CA THR A 109 -5.71 10.01 10.31
C THR A 109 -5.00 11.33 10.58
N GLY A 110 -5.79 12.40 10.69
CA GLY A 110 -5.29 13.71 11.06
C GLY A 110 -6.39 14.51 11.75
N TRP A 111 -6.00 15.48 12.56
CA TRP A 111 -6.92 16.30 13.34
C TRP A 111 -6.97 17.72 12.80
N ALA A 112 -8.13 18.36 12.86
CA ALA A 112 -8.20 19.80 12.68
C ALA A 112 -7.31 20.49 13.75
N PRO A 113 -6.55 21.54 13.40
CA PRO A 113 -5.76 22.27 14.37
C PRO A 113 -6.62 22.81 15.51
N HIS A 114 -6.17 22.66 16.76
CA HIS A 114 -6.88 23.14 17.94
C HIS A 114 -5.89 23.59 19.04
N GLU A 115 -6.24 24.64 19.79
CA GLU A 115 -5.33 25.24 20.79
C GLU A 115 -4.96 24.29 21.93
N SER A 116 -5.85 23.34 22.26
CA SER A 116 -5.60 22.33 23.30
C SER A 116 -4.65 21.22 22.86
N GLN A 117 -4.20 21.20 21.60
CA GLN A 117 -3.24 20.22 21.12
C GLN A 117 -1.88 20.45 21.78
N GLN A 118 -1.23 19.36 22.15
CA GLN A 118 0.08 19.41 22.78
C GLN A 118 1.09 20.06 21.83
N LYS A 119 1.71 21.14 22.29
CA LYS A 119 2.78 21.81 21.56
C LYS A 119 4.12 21.15 21.93
N PRO A 120 5.00 20.87 20.95
CA PRO A 120 6.35 20.42 21.24
C PRO A 120 7.03 21.40 22.20
N LEU A 121 7.76 20.87 23.17
CA LEU A 121 8.57 21.67 24.07
C LEU A 121 9.64 22.42 23.28
N LYS A 122 10.05 23.59 23.78
CA LYS A 122 11.14 24.35 23.15
C LYS A 122 12.43 23.51 23.21
N PRO A 123 13.26 23.50 22.15
CA PRO A 123 14.56 22.84 22.21
C PRO A 123 15.35 23.32 23.44
N GLY A 124 15.89 22.39 24.23
CA GLY A 124 16.62 22.69 25.47
C GLY A 124 15.77 22.85 26.73
N SER A 125 14.43 22.79 26.66
CA SER A 125 13.56 22.88 27.85
C SER A 125 13.21 21.52 28.45
N ALA A 126 14.06 20.50 28.26
CA ALA A 126 13.86 19.18 28.87
C ALA A 126 14.07 19.29 30.39
N SER A 127 13.06 18.89 31.17
CA SER A 127 13.11 18.91 32.64
C SER A 127 13.72 17.65 33.26
N ALA A 128 13.89 16.58 32.47
CA ALA A 128 14.46 15.31 32.90
C ALA A 128 15.46 14.79 31.87
N ARG A 129 16.51 14.10 32.32
CA ARG A 129 17.52 13.50 31.43
C ARG A 129 17.07 12.12 30.99
N LEU A 130 17.19 11.84 29.70
CA LEU A 130 16.92 10.52 29.12
C LEU A 130 17.80 9.41 29.74
N ALA A 131 19.04 9.75 30.12
CA ALA A 131 19.95 8.81 30.79
C ALA A 131 19.37 8.26 32.10
N ASP A 132 18.71 9.11 32.89
CA ASP A 132 18.15 8.73 34.18
C ASP A 132 16.93 7.80 33.98
N ALA A 133 16.08 8.11 33.00
CA ALA A 133 14.93 7.26 32.65
C ALA A 133 15.34 5.89 32.10
N LEU A 134 16.39 5.81 31.28
CA LEU A 134 16.91 4.56 30.74
C LEU A 134 17.59 3.69 31.81
N ALA A 135 18.29 4.32 32.77
CA ALA A 135 18.89 3.62 33.90
C ALA A 135 17.81 2.98 34.80
N GLN A 136 16.73 3.72 35.07
CA GLN A 136 15.59 3.20 35.83
C GLN A 136 14.90 2.04 35.09
N ALA A 137 14.62 2.18 33.80
CA ALA A 137 13.99 1.11 33.01
C ALA A 137 14.85 -0.17 32.94
N ARG A 138 16.18 -0.04 32.91
CA ARG A 138 17.09 -1.20 32.97
C ARG A 138 17.09 -1.90 34.34
N SER A 139 16.86 -1.16 35.42
CA SER A 139 16.81 -1.74 36.77
C SER A 139 15.50 -2.48 37.09
N GLU A 140 14.45 -2.21 36.31
CA GLU A 140 13.11 -2.81 36.49
C GLU A 140 12.87 -4.07 35.64
N LEU A 141 13.79 -4.42 34.74
CA LEU A 141 13.75 -5.66 33.96
C LEU A 141 14.32 -6.82 34.80
N PRO A 142 13.59 -7.94 34.98
CA PRO A 142 14.19 -9.17 35.51
C PRO A 142 15.20 -9.73 34.49
N ASP A 143 16.26 -10.36 34.97
CA ASP A 143 17.25 -11.09 34.16
C ASP A 143 16.61 -12.15 33.24
#